data_AF-A0A0K9GSR5-F1
#
_entry.id   AF-A0A0K9GSR5-F1
#
_cell.length_a   1.000
_cell.length_b   1.000
_cell.length_c   1.000
_cell.angle_alpha   90.00
_cell.angle_beta   90.00
_cell.angle_gamma   90.00
#
_symmetry.space_group_name_H-M   'P 1'
#
loop_
_entity.id
_entity.type
_entity.pdbx_description
1 polymer ?
#
loop_
_entity_poly.entity_id
_entity_poly.type
_entity_poly.pdbx_seq_one_letter_code
_entity_poly.pdbx_strand_id
1 'polypeptide(L)' 'MNHKQNPDDRSDNVEKLEDMIQNTMENIEAAEETLEFASGDGRNAIKEKNQRRQESIESFKSEIEDEKQARENGYE' A
#
# COMPACT_ATOMS: atom_id res chain seq x y z
N MET A 1 -11.66 -2.54 15.18
CA MET A 1 -10.54 -2.44 16.14
C MET A 1 -9.82 -1.14 15.84
N ASN A 2 -9.72 -0.23 16.80
CA ASN A 2 -8.90 0.98 16.65
C ASN A 2 -7.44 0.57 16.79
N HIS A 3 -6.73 0.41 15.67
CA HIS A 3 -5.27 0.48 15.70
C HIS A 3 -4.92 1.94 15.96
N LYS A 4 -4.84 2.30 17.25
CA LYS A 4 -4.25 3.56 17.67
C LYS A 4 -2.77 3.46 17.32
N GLN A 5 -2.39 4.04 16.19
CA GLN A 5 -1.00 4.24 15.82
C GLN A 5 -0.26 4.89 16.97
N ASN A 6 0.75 4.20 17.48
CA ASN A 6 1.50 4.63 18.65
C ASN A 6 2.40 5.80 18.21
N PRO A 7 2.16 7.03 18.69
CA PRO A 7 2.87 8.21 18.19
C PRO A 7 4.36 8.23 18.58
N ASP A 8 4.77 7.38 19.53
CA ASP A 8 6.13 7.28 20.07
C ASP A 8 7.09 6.45 19.19
N ASP A 9 6.58 5.64 18.25
CA ASP A 9 7.42 4.87 17.33
C ASP A 9 6.90 4.96 15.90
N ARG A 10 7.11 6.14 15.29
CA ARG A 10 6.74 6.38 13.89
C ARG A 10 7.65 5.69 12.89
N SER A 11 8.84 5.27 13.34
CA SER A 11 9.77 4.48 12.54
C SER A 11 9.11 3.14 12.16
N ASP A 12 8.46 2.51 13.13
CA ASP A 12 7.65 1.30 12.94
C ASP A 12 6.49 1.49 11.96
N ASN A 13 5.85 2.67 11.91
CA ASN A 13 4.73 2.92 11.00
C ASN A 13 5.21 3.02 9.54
N VAL A 14 6.32 3.73 9.30
CA VAL A 14 6.92 3.83 7.96
C VAL A 14 7.34 2.46 7.45
N GLU A 15 8.03 1.66 8.27
CA GLU A 15 8.46 0.31 7.89
C GLU A 15 7.27 -0.60 7.55
N LYS A 16 6.20 -0.55 8.34
CA LYS A 16 4.97 -1.31 8.06
C LYS A 16 4.28 -0.86 6.77
N LEU A 17 4.24 0.45 6.51
CA LEU A 17 3.66 0.99 5.28
C LEU A 17 4.50 0.58 4.05
N GLU A 18 5.83 0.61 4.16
CA GLU A 18 6.74 0.15 3.11
C GLU A 18 6.58 -1.35 2.84
N ASP A 19 6.46 -2.18 3.87
CA ASP A 19 6.17 -3.62 3.73
C ASP A 19 4.80 -3.87 3.09
N MET A 20 3.75 -3.14 3.49
CA MET A 20 2.43 -3.25 2.85
C MET A 20 2.46 -2.84 1.37
N ILE A 21 3.24 -1.82 1.01
CA ILE A 21 3.44 -1.42 -0.40
C ILE A 21 4.13 -2.54 -1.17
N GLN A 22 5.23 -3.09 -0.65
CA GLN A 22 5.97 -4.18 -1.30
C GLN A 22 5.08 -5.41 -1.52
N ASN A 23 4.40 -5.87 -0.47
CA ASN A 23 3.44 -6.98 -0.57
C ASN A 23 2.32 -6.68 -1.59
N THR A 24 1.84 -5.44 -1.66
CA THR A 24 0.79 -5.06 -2.61
C THR A 24 1.30 -5.05 -4.05
N MET A 25 2.55 -4.62 -4.29
CA MET A 25 3.19 -4.67 -5.61
C MET A 25 3.38 -6.11 -6.08
N GLU A 26 3.88 -7.01 -5.22
CA GLU A 26 4.01 -8.44 -5.54
C GLU A 26 2.65 -9.07 -5.87
N ASN A 27 1.60 -8.68 -5.16
CA ASN A 27 0.23 -9.12 -5.45
C ASN A 27 -0.33 -8.59 -6.77
N ILE A 28 0.13 -7.41 -7.23
CA ILE A 28 -0.22 -6.88 -8.55
C ILE A 28 0.51 -7.69 -9.61
N GLU A 29 1.83 -7.88 -9.49
CA GLU A 29 2.67 -8.63 -10.42
C GLU A 29 2.17 -10.08 -10.59
N ALA A 30 1.96 -10.80 -9.48
CA ALA A 30 1.41 -12.16 -9.52
C ALA A 30 0.02 -12.20 -10.16
N ALA A 31 -0.83 -11.18 -9.95
CA ALA A 31 -2.12 -11.10 -10.60
C ALA A 31 -1.99 -10.80 -12.10
N GLU A 32 -0.99 -10.02 -12.52
CA GLU A 32 -0.68 -9.75 -13.93
C GLU A 32 -0.17 -10.99 -14.65
N GLU A 33 0.64 -11.82 -14.01
CA GLU A 33 1.03 -13.13 -14.57
C GLU A 33 -0.20 -14.01 -14.83
N THR A 34 -1.18 -14.00 -13.92
CA THR A 34 -2.43 -14.76 -14.13
C THR A 34 -3.33 -14.16 -15.21
N LEU A 35 -3.16 -12.89 -15.60
CA LEU A 35 -3.95 -12.28 -16.68
C LEU A 35 -3.72 -12.97 -18.02
N GLU A 36 -2.55 -13.57 -18.25
CA GLU A 36 -2.25 -14.32 -19.48
C GLU A 36 -3.23 -15.48 -19.68
N PHE A 37 -3.63 -16.14 -18.58
CA PHE A 37 -4.53 -17.28 -18.60
C PHE A 37 -6.00 -16.90 -18.36
N ALA A 38 -6.27 -15.67 -17.93
CA ALA A 38 -7.62 -15.19 -17.61
C ALA A 38 -8.39 -14.74 -18.86
N SER A 39 -9.68 -15.09 -18.92
CA SER A 39 -10.59 -14.76 -20.03
C SER A 39 -11.87 -14.09 -19.52
N GLY A 40 -12.51 -13.30 -20.39
CA GLY A 40 -13.82 -12.68 -20.12
C GLY A 40 -13.85 -11.88 -18.81
N ASP A 41 -14.86 -12.14 -17.98
CA ASP A 41 -15.09 -11.42 -16.72
C ASP A 41 -13.94 -11.55 -15.72
N GLY A 42 -13.23 -12.70 -15.72
CA GLY A 42 -12.08 -12.90 -14.84
C GLY A 42 -10.94 -11.92 -15.13
N ARG A 43 -10.71 -11.60 -16.40
CA ARG A 43 -9.67 -10.64 -16.82
C ARG A 43 -10.03 -9.22 -16.35
N ASN A 44 -11.30 -8.84 -16.44
CA ASN A 44 -11.78 -7.53 -15.99
C ASN A 44 -11.69 -7.39 -14.46
N ALA A 45 -12.10 -8.44 -13.72
CA ALA A 45 -12.02 -8.45 -12.27
C ALA A 45 -10.59 -8.32 -11.74
N ILE A 46 -9.62 -8.99 -12.38
CA ILE A 46 -8.21 -8.86 -12.01
C ILE A 46 -7.71 -7.43 -12.24
N LYS A 47 -8.02 -6.82 -13.39
CA LYS A 47 -7.62 -5.44 -13.70
C LYS A 47 -8.21 -4.43 -12.72
N GLU A 48 -9.50 -4.54 -12.42
CA GLU A 48 -10.19 -3.65 -11.48
C GLU A 48 -9.61 -3.79 -10.06
N LYS A 49 -9.28 -5.02 -9.66
CA LYS A 49 -8.61 -5.27 -8.37
C LYS A 49 -7.21 -4.67 -8.34
N ASN A 50 -6.43 -4.78 -9.43
CA ASN A 50 -5.11 -4.17 -9.53
C ASN A 50 -5.19 -2.65 -9.51
N GLN A 51 -6.19 -2.04 -10.15
CA GLN A 51 -6.42 -0.60 -10.08
C GLN A 51 -6.65 -0.13 -8.63
N ARG A 52 -7.53 -0.79 -7.86
CA ARG A 52 -7.74 -0.46 -6.45
C ARG A 52 -6.50 -0.64 -5.58
N ARG A 53 -5.66 -1.63 -5.91
CA ARG A 53 -4.37 -1.83 -5.22
C ARG A 53 -3.40 -0.68 -5.52
N GLN A 54 -3.38 -0.15 -6.74
CA GLN A 54 -2.59 1.04 -7.09
C GLN A 54 -3.05 2.26 -6.28
N GLU A 55 -4.36 2.50 -6.20
CA GLU A 55 -4.93 3.58 -5.36
C GLU A 55 -4.56 3.42 -3.87
N SER A 56 -4.51 2.18 -3.38
CA SER A 56 -4.07 1.88 -2.01
C SER A 56 -2.58 2.19 -1.81
N ILE A 57 -1.73 1.83 -2.77
CA ILE A 57 -0.30 2.16 -2.75
C ILE A 57 -0.09 3.68 -2.72
N GLU A 58 -0.84 4.44 -3.52
CA GLU A 58 -0.76 5.91 -3.51
C GLU A 58 -1.13 6.48 -2.13
N SER A 59 -2.17 5.93 -1.51
CA SER A 59 -2.57 6.32 -0.15
C SER A 59 -1.47 6.02 0.87
N PHE A 60 -0.86 4.82 0.82
CA PHE A 60 0.25 4.47 1.72
C PHE A 60 1.48 5.36 1.50
N LYS A 61 1.80 5.71 0.26
CA LYS A 61 2.90 6.62 -0.06
C LYS A 61 2.65 8.03 0.51
N SER A 62 1.42 8.52 0.42
CA SER A 62 1.03 9.79 1.03
C SER A 62 1.21 9.74 2.55
N GLU A 63 0.81 8.65 3.20
CA GLU A 63 0.93 8.51 4.65
C GLU A 63 2.38 8.39 5.12
N ILE A 64 3.24 7.71 4.36
CA ILE A 64 4.69 7.68 4.61
C ILE A 64 5.29 9.10 4.56
N GLU A 65 4.87 9.89 3.58
CA GLU A 65 5.35 11.26 3.41
C GLU A 65 4.91 12.15 4.57
N ASP A 66 3.64 12.05 4.99
CA ASP A 66 3.13 12.76 6.16
C ASP A 66 3.87 12.37 7.45
N GLU A 67 4.17 11.08 7.64
CA GLU A 67 4.93 10.58 8.80
C GLU A 67 6.39 11.05 8.77
N LYS A 68 7.02 11.11 7.59
CA LYS A 68 8.37 11.66 7.41
C LYS A 68 8.41 13.15 7.72
N GLN A 69 7.44 13.92 7.23
CA GLN A 69 7.32 15.34 7.53
C GLN A 69 7.05 15.60 9.01
N ALA A 70 6.20 14.79 9.65
CA ALA A 70 5.96 14.88 11.10
C ALA A 70 7.21 14.60 11.93
N ARG A 71 8.14 13.75 11.43
CA ARG A 71 9.44 13.50 12.05
C ARG A 71 10.39 14.68 11.89
N GLU A 72 10.46 15.29 10.70
CA GLU A 72 11.36 16.42 10.41
C GLU A 72 10.92 17.71 11.10
N ASN A 73 9.61 17.93 11.21
CA ASN A 73 9.05 19.14 11.82
C ASN A 73 9.13 19.15 13.35
N GLY A 74 9.78 18.16 13.98
CA GLY A 74 10.18 18.18 15.39
C GLY A 74 9.04 18.49 16.34
N TYR A 75 8.50 17.46 17.01
CA TYR A 75 7.64 17.65 18.16
C TYR A 75 8.20 18.72 19.13
N GLU A 76 7.55 19.88 19.20
CA GLU A 76 7.45 20.67 20.43
C GLU A 76 6.31 20.11 21.29
#